data_AF-A0A1R2CLY5-F1
#
_entry.id   AF-A0A1R2CLY5-F1
#
_cell.length_a   1.000
_cell.length_b   1.000
_cell.length_c   1.000
_cell.angle_alpha   90.00
_cell.angle_beta   90.00
_cell.angle_gamma   90.00
#
_symmetry.space_group_name_H-M   'P 1'
#
loop_
_entity.id
_entity.type
_entity.pdbx_description
1 polymer ?
#
loop_
_entity_poly.entity_id
_entity_poly.type
_entity_poly.pdbx_seq_one_letter_code
_entity_poly.pdbx_strand_id
1 'polypeptide(L)' 'MNSRNREVKTFSNIPATRSSINRLETEVKKLRKELDNLIALKIYKPDEVRNTDTHAIEELRHLIETKESTILQLKLML' A
#
# COMPACT_ATOMS: atom_id res chain seq x y z
N MET A 1 -5.24 39.62 -12.88
CA MET A 1 -4.66 38.67 -11.91
C MET A 1 -5.40 37.35 -12.06
N ASN A 2 -4.89 36.42 -12.86
CA ASN A 2 -5.55 35.13 -13.06
C ASN A 2 -5.07 34.15 -11.98
N SER A 3 -5.84 34.06 -10.89
CA SER A 3 -5.73 32.96 -9.94
C SER A 3 -6.11 31.67 -10.67
N ARG A 4 -5.12 31.01 -11.28
CA ARG A 4 -5.26 29.64 -11.80
C ARG A 4 -5.44 28.72 -10.60
N ASN A 5 -6.69 28.53 -10.17
CA ASN A 5 -7.05 27.39 -9.35
C ASN A 5 -6.79 26.15 -10.22
N ARG A 6 -5.59 25.56 -10.13
CA ARG A 6 -5.34 24.25 -10.71
C ARG A 6 -6.16 23.25 -9.89
N GLU A 7 -7.22 22.74 -10.48
CA GLU A 7 -7.94 21.60 -9.91
C GLU A 7 -6.95 20.45 -9.68
N VAL A 8 -6.97 19.92 -8.47
CA VAL A 8 -6.10 18.79 -8.11
C VAL A 8 -6.71 17.54 -8.73
N LYS A 9 -5.97 16.90 -9.63
CA LYS A 9 -6.36 15.59 -10.21
C LYS A 9 -6.50 14.55 -9.10
N THR A 10 -7.39 13.59 -9.29
CA THR A 10 -7.61 12.49 -8.34
C THR A 10 -7.55 11.14 -9.04
N PHE A 11 -7.06 10.12 -8.33
CA PHE A 11 -7.16 8.71 -8.73
C PHE A 11 -7.82 7.94 -7.59
N SER A 12 -8.90 7.19 -7.86
CA SER A 12 -9.65 6.44 -6.84
C SER A 12 -10.03 7.30 -5.62
N ASN A 13 -10.51 8.52 -5.85
CA ASN A 13 -10.83 9.52 -4.81
C ASN A 13 -9.64 10.00 -3.96
N ILE A 14 -8.40 9.70 -4.36
CA ILE A 14 -7.18 10.18 -3.69
C ILE A 14 -6.58 11.33 -4.50
N PRO A 15 -6.33 12.50 -3.88
CA PRO A 15 -5.67 13.62 -4.57
C PRO A 15 -4.25 13.26 -5.02
N ALA A 16 -3.91 13.55 -6.27
CA ALA A 16 -2.56 13.41 -6.85
C ALA A 16 -1.64 14.50 -6.28
N THR A 17 -1.24 14.30 -5.03
CA THR A 17 -0.36 15.20 -4.28
C THR A 17 0.79 14.42 -3.66
N ARG A 18 1.92 15.10 -3.43
CA ARG A 18 3.08 14.49 -2.75
C ARG A 18 2.72 13.96 -1.35
N SER A 19 1.83 14.64 -0.62
CA SER A 19 1.40 14.20 0.71
C SER A 19 0.57 12.91 0.65
N SER A 20 -0.35 12.78 -0.31
CA SER A 20 -1.11 11.53 -0.54
C SER A 20 -0.18 10.36 -0.85
N ILE A 21 0.82 10.58 -1.73
CA ILE A 21 1.82 9.57 -2.11
C ILE A 21 2.64 9.15 -0.89
N ASN A 22 3.22 10.10 -0.16
CA ASN A 22 4.04 9.81 1.02
C ASN A 22 3.27 9.03 2.10
N ARG A 23 1.98 9.34 2.29
CA ARG A 23 1.11 8.62 3.22
C ARG A 23 0.94 7.16 2.79
N LEU A 24 0.65 6.91 1.51
CA LEU A 24 0.50 5.56 0.97
C LEU A 24 1.82 4.78 1.01
N GLU A 25 2.96 5.40 0.69
CA GLU A 25 4.28 4.77 0.79
C GLU A 25 4.62 4.36 2.23
N THR A 26 4.28 5.21 3.20
CA THR A 26 4.44 4.90 4.63
C THR A 26 3.58 3.72 5.05
N GLU A 27 2.35 3.65 4.54
CA GLU A 27 1.43 2.53 4.81
C GLU A 27 1.94 1.23 4.18
N VAL A 28 2.36 1.25 2.91
CA VAL A 28 2.99 0.10 2.23
C VAL A 28 4.20 -0.40 3.00
N LYS A 29 5.06 0.49 3.50
CA LYS A 29 6.21 0.11 4.32
C LYS A 29 5.82 -0.64 5.60
N LYS A 30 4.72 -0.23 6.25
CA LYS A 30 4.19 -0.92 7.44
C LYS A 30 3.63 -2.30 7.06
N LEU A 31 2.84 -2.38 5.99
CA LEU A 31 2.26 -3.63 5.51
C LEU A 31 3.33 -4.63 5.08
N ARG A 32 4.39 -4.19 4.40
CA ARG A 32 5.54 -5.05 4.05
C ARG A 32 6.22 -5.61 5.30
N LYS A 33 6.42 -4.80 6.34
CA LYS A 33 6.99 -5.28 7.61
C LYS A 33 6.10 -6.33 8.29
N GLU A 34 4.78 -6.14 8.24
CA GLU A 34 3.83 -7.12 8.78
C GLU A 34 3.84 -8.43 7.98
N LEU A 35 3.87 -8.34 6.66
CA LEU A 35 4.01 -9.49 5.77
C LEU A 35 5.32 -10.26 6.05
N ASP A 36 6.44 -9.55 6.21
CA ASP A 36 7.73 -10.16 6.54
C ASP A 36 7.67 -10.93 7.88
N ASN A 37 6.98 -10.37 8.89
CA ASN A 37 6.79 -11.04 10.18
C ASN A 37 5.97 -12.32 10.05
N LEU A 38 4.87 -12.30 9.28
CA LEU A 38 4.04 -13.48 9.06
C LEU A 38 4.77 -14.57 8.28
N ILE A 39 5.55 -14.18 7.26
CA ILE A 39 6.41 -15.10 6.51
C ILE A 39 7.48 -15.70 7.44
N ALA A 40 8.11 -14.89 8.29
CA ALA A 40 9.09 -15.37 9.26
C ALA A 40 8.46 -16.37 10.25
N LEU A 41 7.25 -16.10 10.76
CA LEU A 41 6.52 -17.05 11.61
C LEU A 41 6.28 -18.37 10.88
N LYS A 42 5.85 -18.33 9.62
CA LYS A 42 5.64 -19.54 8.79
C LYS A 42 6.90 -20.35 8.56
N ILE A 43 8.07 -19.69 8.46
CA ILE A 43 9.35 -20.37 8.22
C ILE A 43 9.93 -20.93 9.52
N TYR A 44 9.96 -20.14 10.58
CA TYR A 44 10.67 -20.49 11.82
C TYR A 44 9.80 -21.21 12.84
N LYS A 45 8.48 -21.09 12.73
CA LYS A 45 7.51 -21.68 13.66
C LYS A 45 6.28 -22.23 12.91
N PRO A 46 6.46 -23.16 11.96
CA PRO A 46 5.38 -23.66 11.12
C PRO A 46 4.25 -24.31 11.93
N ASP A 47 4.55 -24.90 13.09
CA ASP A 47 3.55 -25.53 13.98
C ASP A 47 2.62 -24.51 14.65
N GLU A 48 3.03 -23.24 14.73
CA GLU A 48 2.20 -22.15 15.25
C GLU A 48 1.30 -21.53 14.16
N VAL A 49 1.48 -21.88 12.89
CA VAL A 49 0.80 -21.27 11.74
C VAL A 49 -0.46 -22.03 11.33
N ARG A 50 -1.57 -21.31 11.25
CA ARG A 50 -2.89 -21.84 10.85
C ARG A 50 -3.15 -21.56 9.36
N ASN A 51 -4.10 -22.29 8.76
CA ASN A 51 -4.55 -22.01 7.39
C ASN A 51 -5.05 -20.57 7.20
N THR A 52 -5.62 -19.97 8.24
CA THR A 52 -6.02 -18.55 8.29
C THR A 52 -4.86 -17.60 8.04
N ASP A 53 -3.64 -17.97 8.44
CA ASP A 53 -2.47 -17.12 8.35
C ASP A 53 -1.90 -17.14 6.93
N THR A 54 -2.06 -18.26 6.20
CA THR A 54 -1.72 -18.32 4.77
C THR A 54 -2.66 -17.44 3.95
N HIS A 55 -3.95 -17.42 4.27
CA HIS A 55 -4.89 -16.50 3.63
C HIS A 55 -4.56 -15.03 3.95
N ALA A 56 -4.25 -14.71 5.21
CA ALA A 56 -3.84 -13.37 5.62
C ALA A 56 -2.57 -12.89 4.88
N ILE A 57 -1.61 -13.78 4.64
CA ILE A 57 -0.40 -13.47 3.83
C ILE A 57 -0.78 -13.11 2.39
N GLU A 58 -1.71 -13.83 1.77
CA GLU A 58 -2.18 -13.56 0.40
C GLU A 58 -2.96 -12.25 0.34
N GLU A 59 -3.86 -11.99 1.28
CA GLU A 59 -4.61 -10.73 1.37
C GLU A 59 -3.68 -9.53 1.56
N LEU A 60 -2.68 -9.63 2.44
CA LEU A 60 -1.68 -8.58 2.65
C LEU A 60 -0.84 -8.31 1.40
N ARG A 61 -0.43 -9.36 0.67
CA ARG A 61 0.27 -9.22 -0.62
C ARG A 61 -0.59 -8.45 -1.62
N HIS A 62 -1.85 -8.86 -1.78
CA HIS A 62 -2.77 -8.21 -2.71
C HIS A 62 -3.04 -6.74 -2.34
N LEU A 63 -3.16 -6.44 -1.05
CA LEU A 63 -3.34 -5.08 -0.54
C LEU A 63 -2.11 -4.20 -0.85
N ILE A 64 -0.91 -4.73 -0.64
CA ILE A 64 0.36 -4.04 -0.96
C ILE A 64 0.42 -3.73 -2.45
N GLU A 65 0.19 -4.72 -3.31
CA GLU A 65 0.20 -4.55 -4.78
C GLU A 65 -0.80 -3.49 -5.25
N THR A 66 -2.00 -3.50 -4.68
CA THR A 66 -3.05 -2.51 -5.01
C THR A 66 -2.64 -1.10 -4.61
N LYS A 67 -2.04 -0.94 -3.42
CA LYS A 67 -1.54 0.36 -2.95
C LYS A 67 -0.34 0.84 -3.75
N GLU A 68 0.57 -0.05 -4.14
CA GLU A 68 1.72 0.28 -5.00
C GLU A 68 1.28 0.71 -6.40
N SER A 69 0.30 0.03 -6.98
CA SER A 69 -0.35 0.44 -8.22
C SER A 69 -0.98 1.83 -8.09
N THR A 70 -1.70 2.08 -6.99
CA THR A 70 -2.28 3.40 -6.69
C THR A 70 -1.22 4.50 -6.58
N ILE A 71 -0.11 4.23 -5.90
CA ILE A 71 1.03 5.16 -5.78
C ILE A 71 1.60 5.48 -7.17
N LEU A 72 1.81 4.46 -8.01
CA LEU A 72 2.31 4.65 -9.37
C LEU A 72 1.38 5.55 -10.19
N GLN A 73 0.07 5.29 -10.15
CA GLN A 73 -0.93 6.11 -10.85
C GLN A 73 -0.91 7.57 -10.37
N LEU A 74 -0.86 7.80 -9.05
CA LEU A 74 -0.77 9.14 -8.49
C LEU A 74 0.53 9.86 -8.90
N LYS A 75 1.66 9.15 -8.97
CA LYS A 75 2.95 9.71 -9.42
C LYS A 75 2.93 10.11 -10.89
N LEU A 76 2.26 9.34 -11.76
CA LEU A 76 2.11 9.66 -13.19
C LEU A 76 1.21 10.88 -13.45
N MET A 77 0.40 11.29 -12.46
CA MET A 77 -0.48 12.45 -12.57
C MET A 77 0.17 13.78 -12.16
N LEU A 78 1.34 13.74 -11.50
CA LEU A 78 2.12 14.91 -11.07
C LEU A 78 2.92 15.52 -12.23
#